data_AF-A0A4R5KJK7-F1
#
_entry.id   AF-A0A4R5KJK7-F1
#
_cell.length_a   1.000
_cell.length_b   1.000
_cell.length_c   1.000
_cell.angle_alpha   90.00
_cell.angle_beta   90.00
_cell.angle_gamma   90.00
#
_symmetry.space_group_name_H-M   'P 1'
#
loop_
_entity.id
_entity.type
_entity.pdbx_description
1 polymer ?
#
loop_
_entity_poly.entity_id
_entity_poly.type
_entity_poly.pdbx_seq_one_letter_code
_entity_poly.pdbx_strand_id
1 'polypeptide(L)'
;MSERLNQPEQPRLTDDDLIDQAIQRARERESVIDDAAARVIAAQLHGGQASALYSLASSGAIDREGLEVELRLDAREFKHDPRVLGQLEALSAYIDNRGVDVEPRAGWHELWVKEETKIAGLTPDEWHRTLAGADLAVPCSRYGRTASEVARYAVALLAIYQASGAEPAEAESIIDFAMGLAVNDHQDIAAMICDYWDDVPEELQEQLGGRDRVEELRDE
;
A
#
# COMPACT_ATOMS: atom_id res chain seq x y z
N MET A 1 -22.29 -28.12 -19.93
CA MET A 1 -22.32 -26.73 -20.43
C MET A 1 -22.15 -25.83 -19.22
N SER A 2 -20.93 -25.37 -18.93
CA SER A 2 -20.66 -24.44 -17.83
C SER A 2 -20.68 -23.02 -18.40
N GLU A 3 -21.76 -22.30 -18.13
CA GLU A 3 -21.78 -20.84 -18.20
C GLU A 3 -20.81 -20.32 -17.13
N ARG A 4 -19.58 -20.01 -17.54
CA ARG A 4 -18.73 -19.11 -16.78
C ARG A 4 -19.36 -17.74 -16.90
N LEU A 5 -20.00 -17.30 -15.82
CA LEU A 5 -20.48 -15.94 -15.66
C LEU A 5 -19.33 -14.98 -15.99
N ASN A 6 -19.53 -14.23 -17.06
CA ASN A 6 -18.67 -13.15 -17.50
C ASN A 6 -18.78 -12.05 -16.43
N GLN A 7 -17.95 -12.11 -15.39
CA GLN A 7 -17.83 -11.01 -14.44
C GLN A 7 -17.36 -9.78 -15.24
N PRO A 8 -18.03 -8.62 -15.11
CA PRO A 8 -17.56 -7.42 -15.77
C PRO A 8 -16.16 -7.10 -15.25
N GLU A 9 -15.16 -7.09 -16.14
CA GLU A 9 -13.83 -6.56 -15.83
C GLU A 9 -14.03 -5.16 -15.26
N GLN A 10 -13.66 -4.95 -14.01
CA GLN A 10 -13.70 -3.62 -13.41
C GLN A 10 -12.81 -2.70 -14.25
N PRO A 11 -13.27 -1.50 -14.62
CA PRO A 11 -12.48 -0.58 -15.42
C PRO A 11 -11.20 -0.23 -14.66
N ARG A 12 -10.04 -0.50 -15.26
CA ARG A 12 -8.75 -0.12 -14.70
C ARG A 12 -8.70 1.40 -14.55
N LEU A 13 -8.29 1.86 -13.37
CA LEU A 13 -8.06 3.28 -13.11
C LEU A 13 -6.97 3.83 -14.03
N THR A 14 -7.10 5.10 -14.40
CA THR A 14 -6.06 5.81 -15.15
C THR A 14 -4.94 6.27 -14.20
N ASP A 15 -3.73 6.52 -14.73
CA ASP A 15 -2.62 7.09 -13.93
C ASP A 15 -3.05 8.37 -13.19
N ASP A 16 -3.86 9.14 -13.87
CA ASP A 16 -4.53 10.35 -13.41
C ASP A 16 -5.42 10.09 -12.18
N ASP A 17 -6.29 9.09 -12.22
CA ASP A 17 -7.13 8.70 -11.07
C ASP A 17 -6.27 8.17 -9.91
N LEU A 18 -5.20 7.44 -10.23
CA LEU A 18 -4.27 6.87 -9.26
C LEU A 18 -3.47 7.96 -8.53
N ILE A 19 -3.05 9.01 -9.24
CA ILE A 19 -2.41 10.19 -8.65
C ILE A 19 -3.37 10.91 -7.72
N ASP A 20 -4.62 11.14 -8.14
CA ASP A 20 -5.62 11.82 -7.32
C ASP A 20 -5.86 11.05 -6.01
N GLN A 21 -5.94 9.72 -6.09
CA GLN A 21 -6.01 8.87 -4.89
C GLN A 21 -4.77 8.99 -4.02
N ALA A 22 -3.57 8.99 -4.59
CA ALA A 22 -2.33 9.13 -3.83
C ALA A 22 -2.24 10.47 -3.08
N ILE A 23 -2.68 11.56 -3.71
CA ILE A 23 -2.74 12.88 -3.09
C ILE A 23 -3.79 12.90 -1.96
N GLN A 24 -4.97 12.32 -2.21
CA GLN A 24 -6.01 12.25 -1.19
C GLN A 24 -5.56 11.44 0.04
N ARG A 25 -4.91 10.30 -0.16
CA ARG A 25 -4.32 9.50 0.92
C ARG A 25 -3.27 10.28 1.71
N ALA A 26 -2.36 10.96 1.02
CA ALA A 26 -1.34 11.77 1.67
C ALA A 26 -1.99 12.82 2.60
N ARG A 27 -3.08 13.46 2.15
CA ARG A 27 -3.86 14.42 2.95
C ARG A 27 -4.54 13.77 4.15
N GLU A 28 -5.21 12.64 3.95
CA GLU A 28 -5.89 11.90 5.03
C GLU A 28 -4.91 11.45 6.13
N ARG A 29 -3.70 11.07 5.73
CA ARG A 29 -2.62 10.63 6.64
C ARG A 29 -1.76 11.77 7.19
N GLU A 30 -2.10 13.04 6.88
CA GLU A 30 -1.28 14.22 7.21
C GLU A 30 0.20 14.02 6.82
N SER A 31 0.44 13.43 5.65
CA SER A 31 1.75 13.05 5.12
C SER A 31 1.97 13.61 3.71
N VAL A 32 3.16 13.41 3.16
CA VAL A 32 3.45 13.73 1.74
C VAL A 32 3.21 12.52 0.85
N ILE A 33 3.05 12.77 -0.45
CA ILE A 33 2.95 11.69 -1.45
C ILE A 33 4.22 10.82 -1.47
N ASP A 34 4.10 9.59 -1.93
CA ASP A 34 5.23 8.68 -2.05
C ASP A 34 6.10 8.95 -3.30
N ASP A 35 7.24 8.26 -3.38
CA ASP A 35 8.19 8.35 -4.49
C ASP A 35 7.55 7.97 -5.84
N ALA A 36 6.61 7.02 -5.85
CA ALA A 36 5.97 6.57 -7.08
C ALA A 36 5.02 7.63 -7.63
N ALA A 37 4.20 8.24 -6.77
CA ALA A 37 3.35 9.37 -7.11
C ALA A 37 4.17 10.58 -7.56
N ALA A 38 5.23 10.93 -6.82
CA ALA A 38 6.13 12.01 -7.20
C ALA A 38 6.74 11.79 -8.60
N ARG A 39 7.21 10.57 -8.88
CA ARG A 39 7.76 10.20 -10.19
C ARG A 39 6.74 10.36 -11.31
N VAL A 40 5.54 9.82 -11.16
CA VAL A 40 4.52 9.84 -12.22
C VAL A 40 4.03 11.26 -12.48
N ILE A 41 3.79 12.06 -11.43
CA ILE A 41 3.45 13.48 -11.58
C ILE A 41 4.56 14.22 -12.34
N ALA A 42 5.83 14.04 -11.93
CA ALA A 42 6.95 14.68 -12.61
C ALA A 42 7.08 14.23 -14.08
N ALA A 43 6.78 12.96 -14.38
CA ALA A 43 6.79 12.44 -15.74
C ALA A 43 5.70 13.07 -16.62
N GLN A 44 4.52 13.35 -16.06
CA GLN A 44 3.41 13.99 -16.78
C GLN A 44 3.66 15.48 -17.04
N LEU A 45 4.30 16.17 -16.09
CA LEU A 45 4.45 17.63 -16.11
C LEU A 45 5.77 18.12 -16.72
N HIS A 46 6.74 17.24 -17.01
CA HIS A 46 8.05 17.71 -17.44
C HIS A 46 8.02 18.47 -18.77
N GLY A 47 8.79 19.57 -18.86
CA GLY A 47 8.96 20.36 -20.08
C GLY A 47 9.89 19.74 -21.15
N GLY A 48 10.35 18.50 -20.93
CA GLY A 48 11.26 17.77 -21.81
C GLY A 48 12.57 17.37 -21.12
N GLN A 49 13.49 16.75 -21.85
CA GLN A 49 14.68 16.09 -21.28
C GLN A 49 15.66 17.01 -20.54
N ALA A 50 15.59 18.32 -20.78
CA ALA A 50 16.44 19.31 -20.12
C ALA A 50 15.80 19.89 -18.84
N SER A 51 14.57 19.50 -18.51
CA SER A 51 13.84 20.03 -17.34
C SER A 51 14.29 19.38 -16.03
N ALA A 52 14.14 20.11 -14.94
CA ALA A 52 14.37 19.63 -13.59
C ALA A 52 13.33 18.55 -13.23
N LEU A 53 12.07 18.73 -13.64
CA LEU A 53 11.02 17.71 -13.53
C LEU A 53 11.39 16.40 -14.26
N TYR A 54 12.06 16.47 -15.42
CA TYR A 54 12.54 15.26 -16.08
C TYR A 54 13.64 14.54 -15.28
N SER A 55 14.54 15.28 -14.63
CA SER A 55 15.58 14.70 -13.77
C SER A 55 14.96 13.94 -12.59
N LEU A 56 13.93 14.54 -11.98
CA LEU A 56 13.13 13.91 -10.93
C LEU A 56 12.39 12.68 -11.46
N ALA A 57 11.69 12.78 -12.59
CA ALA A 57 10.94 11.67 -13.18
C ALA A 57 11.83 10.48 -13.57
N SER A 58 13.00 10.75 -14.12
CA SER A 58 13.90 9.71 -14.67
C SER A 58 14.75 9.02 -13.61
N SER A 59 15.21 9.75 -12.59
CA SER A 59 16.26 9.27 -11.68
C SER A 59 16.01 9.55 -10.20
N GLY A 60 15.00 10.35 -9.87
CA GLY A 60 14.72 10.77 -8.49
C GLY A 60 15.64 11.88 -7.98
N ALA A 61 16.49 12.43 -8.84
CA ALA A 61 17.38 13.53 -8.53
C ALA A 61 16.61 14.85 -8.42
N ILE A 62 16.98 15.68 -7.44
CA ILE A 62 16.29 16.93 -7.13
C ILE A 62 17.23 18.10 -7.42
N ASP A 63 17.02 18.77 -8.56
CA ASP A 63 17.56 20.11 -8.79
C ASP A 63 16.59 21.14 -8.17
N ARG A 64 16.88 21.57 -6.93
CA ARG A 64 15.98 22.44 -6.16
C ARG A 64 15.70 23.76 -6.84
N GLU A 65 16.74 24.42 -7.36
CA GLU A 65 16.59 25.72 -8.02
C GLU A 65 15.80 25.58 -9.32
N GLY A 66 16.10 24.56 -10.12
CA GLY A 66 15.37 24.26 -11.35
C GLY A 66 13.90 23.93 -11.08
N LEU A 67 13.62 23.06 -10.11
CA LEU A 67 12.26 22.65 -9.74
C LEU A 67 11.45 23.83 -9.20
N GLU A 68 12.01 24.69 -8.35
CA GLU A 68 11.29 25.86 -7.84
C GLU A 68 10.83 26.78 -8.99
N VAL A 69 11.71 26.99 -9.99
CA VAL A 69 11.38 27.80 -11.15
C VAL A 69 10.29 27.15 -11.99
N GLU A 70 10.43 25.85 -12.30
CA GLU A 70 9.47 25.09 -13.11
C GLU A 70 8.10 25.03 -12.46
N LEU A 71 8.00 24.60 -11.19
CA LEU A 71 6.74 24.50 -10.46
C LEU A 71 6.01 25.84 -10.38
N ARG A 72 6.74 26.94 -10.20
CA ARG A 72 6.15 28.28 -10.16
C ARG A 72 5.65 28.75 -11.53
N LEU A 73 6.32 28.36 -12.62
CA LEU A 73 5.87 28.66 -13.98
C LEU A 73 4.62 27.85 -14.32
N ASP A 74 4.64 26.55 -14.03
CA ASP A 74 3.52 25.65 -14.26
C ASP A 74 2.29 26.08 -13.45
N ALA A 75 2.46 26.48 -12.17
CA ALA A 75 1.35 26.99 -11.36
C ALA A 75 0.70 28.25 -11.96
N ARG A 76 1.45 29.07 -12.70
CA ARG A 76 0.90 30.25 -13.40
C ARG A 76 0.18 29.87 -14.68
N GLU A 77 0.74 28.91 -15.42
CA GLU A 77 0.16 28.40 -16.66
C GLU A 77 -1.18 27.69 -16.38
N PHE A 78 -1.17 26.78 -15.41
CA PHE A 78 -2.30 25.93 -15.03
C PHE A 78 -3.15 26.52 -13.90
N LYS A 79 -3.11 27.83 -13.68
CA LYS A 79 -3.85 28.53 -12.60
C LYS A 79 -5.37 28.31 -12.56
N HIS A 80 -5.95 27.76 -13.63
CA HIS A 80 -7.37 27.46 -13.76
C HIS A 80 -7.68 25.96 -13.76
N ASP A 81 -6.66 25.11 -13.68
CA ASP A 81 -6.80 23.67 -13.56
C ASP A 81 -6.55 23.25 -12.10
N PRO A 82 -7.61 23.06 -11.30
CA PRO A 82 -7.45 22.73 -9.89
C PRO A 82 -6.75 21.38 -9.66
N ARG A 83 -6.81 20.47 -10.65
CA ARG A 83 -6.18 19.16 -10.55
C ARG A 83 -4.67 19.28 -10.67
N VAL A 84 -4.20 19.94 -11.72
CA VAL A 84 -2.77 20.18 -11.92
C VAL A 84 -2.20 21.01 -10.77
N LEU A 85 -2.95 22.01 -10.28
CA LEU A 85 -2.53 22.78 -9.09
C LEU A 85 -2.36 21.89 -7.85
N GLY A 86 -3.26 20.93 -7.63
CA GLY A 86 -3.14 19.97 -6.53
C GLY A 86 -1.93 19.05 -6.66
N GLN A 87 -1.61 18.62 -7.88
CA GLN A 87 -0.40 17.83 -8.17
C GLN A 87 0.88 18.63 -7.92
N LEU A 88 0.94 19.89 -8.38
CA LEU A 88 2.08 20.78 -8.16
C LEU A 88 2.30 21.07 -6.66
N GLU A 89 1.23 21.29 -5.89
CA GLU A 89 1.29 21.48 -4.44
C GLU A 89 1.83 20.22 -3.74
N ALA A 90 1.30 19.05 -4.08
CA ALA A 90 1.75 17.77 -3.52
C ALA A 90 3.23 17.49 -3.85
N LEU A 91 3.66 17.79 -5.07
CA LEU A 91 5.05 17.62 -5.49
C LEU A 91 6.00 18.59 -4.78
N SER A 92 5.58 19.85 -4.58
CA SER A 92 6.33 20.82 -3.77
C SER A 92 6.53 20.31 -2.34
N ALA A 93 5.46 19.82 -1.69
CA ALA A 93 5.55 19.27 -0.34
C ALA A 93 6.48 18.04 -0.27
N TYR A 94 6.43 17.16 -1.26
CA TYR A 94 7.35 16.02 -1.38
C TYR A 94 8.81 16.45 -1.47
N ILE A 95 9.13 17.43 -2.33
CA ILE A 95 10.49 17.96 -2.52
C ILE A 95 11.00 18.63 -1.23
N ASP A 96 10.16 19.34 -0.51
CA ASP A 96 10.52 19.93 0.78
C ASP A 96 10.79 18.85 1.84
N ASN A 97 9.94 17.83 1.91
CA ASN A 97 10.12 16.70 2.83
C ASN A 97 11.39 15.89 2.55
N ARG A 98 11.84 15.80 1.28
CA ARG A 98 13.14 15.19 0.92
C ARG A 98 14.34 15.93 1.52
N GLY A 99 14.22 17.21 1.87
CA GLY A 99 15.27 17.95 2.59
C GLY A 99 16.65 17.92 1.90
N VAL A 100 17.69 17.47 2.59
CA VAL A 100 19.05 17.42 2.00
C VAL A 100 19.27 16.23 1.06
N ASP A 101 18.32 15.28 0.98
CA ASP A 101 18.44 14.09 0.14
C ASP A 101 18.00 14.37 -1.30
N VAL A 102 18.93 14.91 -2.09
CA VAL A 102 18.71 15.36 -3.47
C VAL A 102 19.31 14.44 -4.54
N GLU A 103 20.05 13.40 -4.12
CA GLU A 103 20.77 12.51 -5.03
C GLU A 103 19.82 11.56 -5.79
N PRO A 104 20.24 11.04 -6.96
CA PRO A 104 19.51 10.00 -7.67
C PRO A 104 19.29 8.75 -6.79
N ARG A 105 18.12 8.12 -6.93
CA ARG A 105 17.77 6.91 -6.18
C ARG A 105 17.82 5.67 -7.08
N ALA A 106 18.43 4.59 -6.58
CA ALA A 106 18.43 3.30 -7.27
C ALA A 106 17.00 2.73 -7.37
N GLY A 107 16.68 2.07 -8.49
CA GLY A 107 15.34 1.50 -8.72
C GLY A 107 14.24 2.52 -9.04
N TRP A 108 14.54 3.83 -9.06
CA TRP A 108 13.55 4.88 -9.26
C TRP A 108 12.68 4.70 -10.51
N HIS A 109 13.32 4.34 -11.63
CA HIS A 109 12.66 4.13 -12.91
C HIS A 109 11.64 2.98 -12.93
N GLU A 110 11.66 2.10 -11.93
CA GLU A 110 10.74 0.96 -11.79
C GLU A 110 9.49 1.33 -10.97
N LEU A 111 9.46 2.50 -10.33
CA LEU A 111 8.36 2.94 -9.47
C LEU A 111 7.15 3.37 -10.32
N TRP A 112 5.97 2.86 -9.99
CA TRP A 112 4.70 3.24 -10.60
C TRP A 112 3.65 3.40 -9.53
N VAL A 113 2.76 4.39 -9.68
CA VAL A 113 1.60 4.50 -8.80
C VAL A 113 0.75 3.26 -9.02
N LYS A 114 0.39 2.60 -7.92
CA LYS A 114 -0.45 1.41 -7.94
C LYS A 114 -1.81 1.77 -7.35
N GLU A 115 -2.82 1.07 -7.83
CA GLU A 115 -4.11 1.06 -7.15
C GLU A 115 -3.91 0.48 -5.75
N GLU A 116 -4.36 1.22 -4.74
CA GLU A 116 -4.37 0.72 -3.38
C GLU A 116 -5.37 -0.43 -3.34
N THR A 117 -4.94 -1.59 -2.84
CA THR A 117 -5.86 -2.70 -2.71
C THR A 117 -6.83 -2.38 -1.59
N LYS A 118 -8.08 -2.08 -1.92
CA LYS A 118 -9.13 -1.91 -0.93
C LYS A 118 -9.43 -3.26 -0.31
N ILE A 119 -9.06 -3.42 0.96
CA ILE A 119 -9.23 -4.68 1.68
C ILE A 119 -10.52 -4.71 2.54
N ALA A 120 -11.12 -3.54 2.75
CA ALA A 120 -12.45 -3.44 3.34
C ALA A 120 -13.50 -4.12 2.43
N GLY A 121 -14.20 -5.11 2.98
CA GLY A 121 -15.22 -5.89 2.26
C GLY A 121 -14.71 -7.04 1.42
N LEU A 122 -13.39 -7.32 1.44
CA LEU A 122 -12.83 -8.52 0.80
C LEU A 122 -13.17 -9.77 1.62
N THR A 123 -13.47 -10.85 0.91
CA THR A 123 -13.65 -12.20 1.47
C THR A 123 -12.29 -12.80 1.85
N PRO A 124 -12.20 -13.70 2.85
CA PRO A 124 -10.94 -14.33 3.25
C PRO A 124 -10.04 -14.84 2.10
N ASP A 125 -10.62 -15.37 1.03
CA ASP A 125 -9.90 -15.82 -0.16
C ASP A 125 -9.31 -14.68 -1.01
N GLU A 126 -9.96 -13.51 -1.02
CA GLU A 126 -9.44 -12.29 -1.65
C GLU A 126 -8.31 -11.67 -0.83
N TRP A 127 -8.35 -11.79 0.51
CA TRP A 127 -7.22 -11.41 1.37
C TRP A 127 -6.00 -12.29 1.10
N HIS A 128 -6.18 -13.62 1.07
CA HIS A 128 -5.08 -14.54 0.81
C HIS A 128 -4.43 -14.29 -0.56
N ARG A 129 -5.22 -13.98 -1.60
CA ARG A 129 -4.67 -13.62 -2.92
C ARG A 129 -3.95 -12.28 -2.91
N THR A 130 -4.49 -11.29 -2.21
CA THR A 130 -3.88 -9.95 -2.09
C THR A 130 -2.54 -10.03 -1.36
N LEU A 131 -2.50 -10.69 -0.21
CA LEU A 131 -1.29 -10.82 0.61
C LEU A 131 -0.26 -11.79 0.01
N ALA A 132 -0.68 -12.82 -0.73
CA ALA A 132 0.24 -13.72 -1.42
C ALA A 132 0.88 -13.09 -2.66
N GLY A 133 0.24 -12.07 -3.27
CA GLY A 133 0.77 -11.31 -4.39
C GLY A 133 1.52 -10.04 -3.98
N ALA A 134 1.30 -9.55 -2.76
CA ALA A 134 2.11 -8.50 -2.17
C ALA A 134 3.50 -9.07 -1.88
N ASP A 135 4.54 -8.41 -2.40
CA ASP A 135 5.95 -8.75 -2.17
C ASP A 135 6.32 -8.37 -0.73
N LEU A 136 5.63 -8.98 0.24
CA LEU A 136 5.75 -8.76 1.67
C LEU A 136 7.05 -9.44 2.12
N ALA A 137 8.17 -8.81 1.82
CA ALA A 137 9.47 -9.17 2.36
C ALA A 137 9.53 -8.78 3.85
N VAL A 138 8.70 -9.41 4.69
CA VAL A 138 8.86 -9.31 6.14
C VAL A 138 9.51 -10.59 6.62
N PRO A 139 10.84 -10.60 6.85
CA PRO A 139 11.45 -11.72 7.50
C PRO A 139 10.89 -11.80 8.92
N CYS A 140 10.16 -12.88 9.22
CA CYS A 140 10.06 -13.39 10.58
C CYS A 140 11.48 -13.83 10.99
N SER A 141 12.30 -12.85 11.35
CA SER A 141 13.73 -13.02 11.61
C SER A 141 14.00 -13.85 12.88
N ARG A 142 12.96 -14.10 13.69
CA ARG A 142 13.10 -14.78 14.98
C ARG A 142 12.86 -16.29 14.93
N TYR A 143 12.07 -16.81 13.98
CA TYR A 143 11.65 -18.24 13.98
C TYR A 143 11.68 -18.95 12.61
N GLY A 144 12.23 -18.32 11.56
CA GLY A 144 12.50 -19.00 10.29
C GLY A 144 11.26 -19.32 9.44
N ARG A 145 10.14 -18.63 9.67
CA ARG A 145 8.91 -18.77 8.87
C ARG A 145 8.87 -17.79 7.70
N THR A 146 8.19 -18.20 6.64
CA THR A 146 8.00 -17.37 5.44
C THR A 146 6.88 -16.34 5.66
N ALA A 147 6.94 -15.21 4.95
CA ALA A 147 5.88 -14.20 5.01
C ALA A 147 4.50 -14.76 4.62
N SER A 148 4.46 -15.74 3.70
CA SER A 148 3.23 -16.42 3.30
C SER A 148 2.62 -17.26 4.43
N GLU A 149 3.44 -17.86 5.31
CA GLU A 149 2.94 -18.58 6.49
C GLU A 149 2.38 -17.61 7.53
N VAL A 150 3.07 -16.48 7.76
CA VAL A 150 2.67 -15.46 8.72
C VAL A 150 1.38 -14.74 8.29
N ALA A 151 1.21 -14.50 6.98
CA ALA A 151 0.03 -13.86 6.41
C ALA A 151 -1.28 -14.58 6.76
N ARG A 152 -1.27 -15.92 6.89
CA ARG A 152 -2.49 -16.68 7.24
C ARG A 152 -2.99 -16.36 8.66
N TYR A 153 -2.09 -16.16 9.61
CA TYR A 153 -2.44 -15.79 10.97
C TYR A 153 -2.93 -14.34 11.05
N ALA A 154 -2.32 -13.44 10.27
CA ALA A 154 -2.82 -12.08 10.15
C ALA A 154 -4.26 -12.06 9.60
N VAL A 155 -4.55 -12.83 8.53
CA VAL A 155 -5.90 -12.94 7.96
C VAL A 155 -6.91 -13.52 8.96
N ALA A 156 -6.53 -14.53 9.74
CA ALA A 156 -7.40 -15.09 10.76
C ALA A 156 -7.71 -14.08 11.89
N LEU A 157 -6.71 -13.32 12.34
CA LEU A 157 -6.91 -12.24 13.32
C LEU A 157 -7.85 -11.16 12.78
N LEU A 158 -7.69 -10.81 11.51
CA LEU A 158 -8.53 -9.81 10.82
C LEU A 158 -9.98 -10.28 10.72
N ALA A 159 -10.21 -11.57 10.44
CA ALA A 159 -11.55 -12.16 10.44
C ALA A 159 -12.21 -12.09 11.83
N ILE A 160 -11.48 -12.43 12.89
CA ILE A 160 -11.95 -12.29 14.29
C ILE A 160 -12.29 -10.84 14.62
N TYR A 161 -11.42 -9.91 14.24
CA TYR A 161 -11.64 -8.48 14.46
C TYR A 161 -12.91 -7.99 13.75
N GLN A 162 -13.14 -8.41 12.50
CA GLN A 162 -14.38 -8.09 11.77
C GLN A 162 -15.62 -8.71 12.44
N ALA A 163 -15.54 -9.98 12.88
CA ALA A 163 -16.66 -10.67 13.55
C ALA A 163 -17.06 -9.96 14.85
N SER A 164 -16.12 -9.31 15.54
CA SER A 164 -16.38 -8.55 16.76
C SER A 164 -17.20 -7.26 16.54
N GLY A 165 -17.43 -6.87 15.29
CA GLY A 165 -18.13 -5.63 14.94
C GLY A 165 -17.32 -4.37 15.25
N ALA A 166 -16.03 -4.50 15.52
CA ALA A 166 -15.12 -3.37 15.67
C ALA A 166 -15.05 -2.61 14.34
N GLU A 167 -15.30 -1.30 14.38
CA GLU A 167 -15.07 -0.47 13.21
C GLU A 167 -13.56 -0.49 12.89
N PRO A 168 -13.19 -0.85 11.66
CA PRO A 168 -11.80 -0.83 11.30
C PRO A 168 -11.33 0.63 11.26
N ALA A 169 -10.36 0.99 12.11
CA ALA A 169 -9.41 2.03 11.71
C ALA A 169 -8.76 1.51 10.42
N GLU A 170 -8.81 2.29 9.34
CA GLU A 170 -8.39 1.99 7.96
C GLU A 170 -7.72 0.62 7.72
N ALA A 171 -8.25 -0.18 6.79
CA ALA A 171 -7.86 -1.58 6.56
C ALA A 171 -6.35 -1.83 6.41
N GLU A 172 -5.58 -0.88 5.87
CA GLU A 172 -4.12 -0.96 5.77
C GLU A 172 -3.44 -0.92 7.15
N SER A 173 -3.94 -0.09 8.08
CA SER A 173 -3.45 -0.03 9.46
C SER A 173 -3.68 -1.33 10.22
N ILE A 174 -4.78 -2.05 9.94
CA ILE A 174 -5.08 -3.32 10.61
C ILE A 174 -4.25 -4.45 10.01
N ILE A 175 -3.94 -4.40 8.72
CA ILE A 175 -3.03 -5.38 8.10
C ILE A 175 -1.62 -5.16 8.60
N ASP A 176 -1.12 -3.93 8.59
CA ASP A 176 0.20 -3.63 9.13
C ASP A 176 0.27 -3.96 10.62
N PHE A 177 -0.80 -3.73 11.37
CA PHE A 177 -0.92 -4.14 12.76
C PHE A 177 -0.95 -5.67 12.92
N ALA A 178 -1.79 -6.37 12.16
CA ALA A 178 -1.94 -7.83 12.24
C ALA A 178 -0.68 -8.55 11.73
N MET A 179 -0.03 -8.04 10.68
CA MET A 179 1.25 -8.49 10.18
C MET A 179 2.37 -8.15 11.16
N GLY A 180 2.38 -6.95 11.73
CA GLY A 180 3.32 -6.54 12.77
C GLY A 180 3.24 -7.43 14.00
N LEU A 181 2.03 -7.73 14.45
CA LEU A 181 1.79 -8.71 15.51
C LEU A 181 2.20 -10.11 15.06
N ALA A 182 1.83 -10.57 13.87
CA ALA A 182 2.11 -11.94 13.42
C ALA A 182 3.62 -12.21 13.25
N VAL A 183 4.39 -11.17 12.93
CA VAL A 183 5.85 -11.23 12.82
C VAL A 183 6.53 -11.16 14.19
N ASN A 184 6.01 -10.36 15.13
CA ASN A 184 6.66 -10.11 16.42
C ASN A 184 6.18 -11.01 17.55
N ASP A 185 4.91 -11.44 17.52
CA ASP A 185 4.18 -12.07 18.63
C ASP A 185 3.15 -13.11 18.15
N HIS A 186 3.62 -14.07 17.35
CA HIS A 186 2.79 -15.14 16.80
C HIS A 186 2.14 -16.04 17.86
N GLN A 187 2.70 -16.15 19.06
CA GLN A 187 2.12 -16.90 20.19
C GLN A 187 0.84 -16.22 20.69
N ASP A 188 0.86 -14.90 20.88
CA ASP A 188 -0.30 -14.13 21.31
C ASP A 188 -1.41 -14.16 20.25
N ILE A 189 -1.04 -14.14 18.96
CA ILE A 189 -2.02 -14.32 17.88
C ILE A 189 -2.58 -15.73 17.85
N ALA A 190 -1.74 -16.75 18.01
CA ALA A 190 -2.22 -18.14 18.08
C ALA A 190 -3.19 -18.31 19.26
N ALA A 191 -2.88 -17.74 20.43
CA ALA A 191 -3.76 -17.73 21.59
C ALA A 191 -5.10 -17.06 21.28
N MET A 192 -5.09 -15.85 20.69
CA MET A 192 -6.34 -15.17 20.28
C MET A 192 -7.14 -16.00 19.26
N ILE A 193 -6.48 -16.58 18.25
CA ILE A 193 -7.17 -17.41 17.26
C ILE A 193 -7.79 -18.65 17.93
N CYS A 194 -7.12 -19.28 18.90
CA CYS A 194 -7.66 -20.40 19.65
C CYS A 194 -8.86 -20.00 20.53
N ASP A 195 -8.80 -18.82 21.15
CA ASP A 195 -9.86 -18.31 22.02
C ASP A 195 -11.12 -17.94 21.24
N TYR A 196 -10.95 -17.48 20.00
CA TYR A 196 -12.04 -17.07 19.09
C TYR A 196 -12.17 -18.01 17.89
N TRP A 197 -11.82 -19.29 18.05
CA TRP A 197 -11.78 -20.25 16.95
C TRP A 197 -13.11 -20.37 16.20
N ASP A 198 -14.22 -20.36 16.93
CA ASP A 198 -15.56 -20.49 16.36
C ASP A 198 -16.00 -19.26 15.55
N ASP A 199 -15.31 -18.12 15.75
CA ASP A 199 -15.52 -16.88 14.97
C ASP A 199 -14.64 -16.82 13.72
N VAL A 200 -13.70 -17.77 13.56
CA VAL A 200 -12.88 -17.90 12.34
C VAL A 200 -13.69 -18.62 11.25
N PRO A 201 -13.79 -18.08 10.02
CA PRO A 201 -14.44 -18.76 8.90
C PRO A 201 -13.90 -20.17 8.65
N GLU A 202 -14.78 -21.13 8.33
CA GLU A 202 -14.43 -22.54 8.14
C GLU A 202 -13.31 -22.73 7.08
N GLU A 203 -13.32 -21.95 5.99
CA GLU A 203 -12.26 -22.03 4.97
C GLU A 203 -10.88 -21.64 5.52
N LEU A 204 -10.83 -20.66 6.44
CA LEU A 204 -9.59 -20.25 7.09
C LEU A 204 -9.14 -21.27 8.14
N GLN A 205 -10.09 -21.90 8.85
CA GLN A 205 -9.78 -23.00 9.77
C GLN A 205 -9.08 -24.15 9.05
N GLU A 206 -9.53 -24.51 7.85
CA GLU A 206 -8.89 -25.53 7.00
C GLU A 206 -7.50 -25.09 6.54
N GLN A 207 -7.34 -23.83 6.11
CA GLN A 207 -6.03 -23.28 5.69
C GLN A 207 -5.00 -23.20 6.82
N LEU A 208 -5.45 -23.02 8.07
CA LEU A 208 -4.62 -23.04 9.26
C LEU A 208 -4.21 -24.47 9.69
N GLY A 209 -4.80 -25.50 9.07
CA GLY A 209 -4.55 -26.90 9.40
C GLY A 209 -5.32 -27.39 10.63
N GLY A 210 -6.37 -26.67 11.04
CA GLY A 210 -7.19 -27.00 12.21
C GLY A 210 -6.66 -26.42 13.53
N ARG A 211 -7.52 -26.47 14.56
CA ARG A 211 -7.27 -25.86 15.89
C ARG A 211 -6.01 -26.42 16.56
N ASP A 212 -5.82 -27.73 16.52
CA ASP A 212 -4.66 -28.41 17.12
C ASP A 212 -3.35 -27.84 16.57
N ARG A 213 -3.29 -27.55 15.27
CA ARG A 213 -2.11 -26.97 14.62
C ARG A 213 -1.85 -25.53 15.06
N VAL A 214 -2.88 -24.78 15.41
CA VAL A 214 -2.74 -23.42 15.97
C VAL A 214 -2.36 -23.47 17.44
N GLU A 215 -2.88 -24.42 18.21
CA GLU A 215 -2.49 -24.63 19.61
C GLU A 215 -1.02 -25.02 19.74
N GLU A 216 -0.47 -25.82 18.83
CA GLU A 216 0.97 -26.12 18.79
C GLU A 216 1.83 -24.84 18.69
N LEU A 217 1.35 -23.80 18.00
CA LEU A 217 2.07 -22.54 17.81
C LEU A 217 2.01 -21.62 19.00
N ARG A 218 0.96 -21.75 19.81
CA ARG A 218 0.87 -21.06 21.08
C ARG A 218 1.95 -21.55 22.04
N ASP A 219 2.35 -22.80 21.90
CA ASP A 219 3.25 -23.49 22.83
C ASP A 219 4.73 -23.54 22.35
N GLU A 220 5.04 -23.04 21.13
CA GLU A 220 6.38 -22.94 20.50
C GLU A 220 7.18 -21.71 20.96
#